data_AF-A0A7W8XD48-F1
#
_entry.id   AF-A0A7W8XD48-F1
#
_cell.length_a   1.000
_cell.length_b   1.000
_cell.length_c   1.000
_cell.angle_alpha   90.00
_cell.angle_beta   90.00
_cell.angle_gamma   90.00
#
_symmetry.space_group_name_H-M   'P 1'
#
loop_
_entity.id
_entity.type
_entity.pdbx_description
1 polymer ?
#
loop_
_entity_poly.entity_id
_entity_poly.type
_entity_poly.pdbx_seq_one_letter_code
_entity_poly.pdbx_strand_id
1 'polypeptide(L)'
;MTRAATAPTLLFVMALLTACNTTDALTPQVGIGDPSGVAPSSPVTQREAEGLAGTRQPVFAAGSQPNGYHPAYNQSPGAYRPGSGAPPTTMQEQADALSRNSTSPAASAPIEGQALPPAATGPGFQAQTSQALDAQPQQTAALTPGASSARGNTVRFLPIIGAPVQAVTPLSRQLGAEARAHGLSIKSSNDTSSDYILKGYLSAFSDDGKVTVVYVWDILDSGGARLHRIQGQESVPTAAADPWAGVPASVMQQIASKTIAEFTSWRQAQGG
;
A
#
# COMPACT_ATOMS: atom_id res chain seq x y z
N MET A 1 40.29 52.09 -35.39
CA MET A 1 41.01 52.10 -34.11
C MET A 1 39.93 52.34 -33.05
N THR A 2 39.62 51.48 -32.09
CA THR A 2 40.48 50.64 -31.25
C THR A 2 39.60 49.52 -30.65
N ARG A 3 40.03 48.25 -30.75
CA ARG A 3 39.42 47.11 -30.06
C ARG A 3 39.98 47.05 -28.64
N ALA A 4 39.13 47.05 -27.61
CA ALA A 4 39.54 46.74 -26.25
C ALA A 4 39.43 45.22 -26.03
N ALA A 5 40.59 44.57 -25.93
CA ALA A 5 40.73 43.19 -25.49
C ALA A 5 41.06 43.21 -23.99
N THR A 6 40.18 42.65 -23.17
CA THR A 6 40.45 42.33 -21.76
C THR A 6 40.52 40.82 -21.64
N ALA A 7 41.74 40.31 -21.59
CA ALA A 7 42.05 38.93 -21.25
C ALA A 7 41.73 38.68 -19.77
N PRO A 8 40.99 37.62 -19.40
CA PRO A 8 40.90 37.22 -18.02
C PRO A 8 42.14 36.40 -17.67
N THR A 9 42.84 36.89 -16.65
CA THR A 9 43.94 36.26 -15.93
C THR A 9 43.46 34.92 -15.34
N LEU A 10 43.47 33.89 -16.17
CA LEU A 10 43.50 32.49 -15.74
C LEU A 10 44.87 32.24 -15.11
N LEU A 11 44.90 31.40 -14.07
CA LEU A 11 46.10 30.83 -13.43
C LEU A 11 46.64 31.63 -12.24
N PHE A 12 45.93 31.56 -11.11
CA PHE A 12 46.52 31.32 -9.79
C PHE A 12 45.40 30.90 -8.83
N VAL A 13 45.70 30.05 -7.84
CA VAL A 13 44.78 29.46 -6.84
C VAL A 13 44.08 28.16 -7.29
N MET A 14 44.88 27.13 -7.55
CA MET A 14 44.50 25.72 -7.43
C MET A 14 45.62 25.02 -6.65
N ALA A 15 45.25 24.16 -5.70
CA ALA A 15 46.08 23.29 -4.85
C ALA A 15 46.57 23.82 -3.48
N LEU A 16 45.64 24.03 -2.54
CA LEU A 16 45.94 23.96 -1.08
C LEU A 16 44.80 23.32 -0.25
N LEU A 17 44.16 22.25 -0.75
CA LEU A 17 43.21 21.45 0.03
C LEU A 17 43.53 19.96 -0.11
N THR A 18 44.73 19.57 0.31
CA THR A 18 45.05 18.17 0.62
C THR A 18 44.35 17.77 1.91
N ALA A 19 43.26 17.01 1.74
CA ALA A 19 42.61 16.09 2.64
C ALA A 19 43.22 15.91 4.05
N CYS A 20 42.54 16.44 5.07
CA CYS A 20 42.43 15.78 6.36
C CYS A 20 41.26 14.79 6.29
N ASN A 21 41.49 13.58 5.81
CA ASN A 21 40.53 12.48 5.95
C ASN A 21 41.04 11.56 7.05
N THR A 22 40.73 11.92 8.30
CA THR A 22 40.94 11.01 9.44
C THR A 22 39.79 10.02 9.42
N THR A 23 40.05 8.83 8.87
CA THR A 23 39.19 7.67 9.04
C THR A 23 39.92 6.77 10.01
N ASP A 24 39.69 6.97 11.31
CA ASP A 24 40.19 6.05 12.33
C ASP A 24 39.21 5.99 13.51
N ALA A 25 38.74 4.78 13.73
CA ALA A 25 38.21 4.24 14.99
C ALA A 25 36.97 4.89 15.63
N LEU A 26 35.78 4.50 15.17
CA LEU A 26 34.56 4.47 16.01
C LEU A 26 33.66 3.26 15.69
N THR A 27 34.26 2.12 15.35
CA THR A 27 33.62 0.81 15.59
C THR A 27 33.70 0.53 17.09
N PRO A 28 32.60 0.54 17.86
CA PRO A 28 32.61 -0.04 19.18
C PRO A 28 32.90 -1.54 19.01
N GLN A 29 34.07 -1.99 19.48
CA GLN A 29 34.32 -3.40 19.76
C GLN A 29 33.48 -3.78 20.98
N VAL A 30 32.17 -3.96 20.78
CA VAL A 30 31.37 -4.72 21.75
C VAL A 30 31.75 -6.18 21.55
N GLY A 31 32.41 -6.74 22.56
CA GLY A 31 32.76 -8.16 22.60
C GLY A 31 31.51 -9.01 22.42
N ILE A 32 31.46 -9.71 21.30
CA ILE A 32 30.54 -10.85 21.13
C ILE A 32 31.02 -11.92 22.11
N GLY A 33 30.06 -12.49 22.84
CA GLY A 33 30.24 -13.28 24.04
C GLY A 33 31.37 -14.31 23.99
N ASP A 34 31.96 -14.49 25.16
CA ASP A 34 32.87 -15.57 25.50
C ASP A 34 32.34 -16.93 24.97
N PRO A 35 33.08 -17.66 24.10
CA PRO A 35 32.65 -18.95 23.60
C PRO A 35 32.85 -20.10 24.61
N SER A 36 33.23 -19.81 25.86
CA SER A 36 33.53 -20.80 26.89
C SER A 36 32.35 -20.93 27.87
N GLY A 37 31.14 -21.22 27.37
CA GLY A 37 30.02 -21.46 28.28
C GLY A 37 28.65 -21.77 27.68
N VAL A 38 28.46 -21.64 26.36
CA VAL A 38 27.14 -21.90 25.76
C VAL A 38 27.07 -23.37 25.32
N ALA A 39 26.34 -24.18 26.07
CA ALA A 39 25.95 -25.52 25.61
C ALA A 39 25.23 -25.40 24.26
N PRO A 40 25.53 -26.24 23.26
CA PRO A 40 24.87 -26.16 21.97
C PRO A 40 23.37 -26.42 22.15
N SER A 41 22.53 -25.46 21.72
CA SER A 41 21.09 -25.65 21.64
C SER A 41 20.82 -26.84 20.72
N SER A 42 20.26 -27.91 21.28
CA SER A 42 19.87 -29.08 20.51
C SER A 42 18.67 -28.72 19.61
N PRO A 43 18.59 -29.24 18.38
CA PRO A 43 17.41 -29.01 17.53
C PRO A 43 16.16 -29.53 18.25
N VAL A 44 15.10 -28.74 18.24
CA VAL A 44 13.80 -29.13 18.83
C VAL A 44 13.33 -30.43 18.18
N THR A 45 13.18 -31.47 18.99
CA THR A 45 12.70 -32.76 18.51
C THR A 45 11.19 -32.72 18.31
N GLN A 46 10.67 -33.57 17.42
CA GLN A 46 9.23 -33.66 17.16
C GLN A 46 8.45 -33.92 18.46
N ARG A 47 8.99 -34.74 19.37
CA ARG A 47 8.39 -34.99 20.70
C ARG A 47 8.28 -33.75 21.59
N GLU A 48 9.25 -32.84 21.53
CA GLU A 48 9.21 -31.60 22.33
C GLU A 48 8.20 -30.62 21.75
N ALA A 49 8.12 -30.51 20.41
CA ALA A 49 7.09 -29.73 19.75
C ALA A 49 5.68 -30.27 20.04
N GLU A 50 5.52 -31.59 20.05
CA GLU A 50 4.28 -32.29 20.40
C GLU A 50 3.93 -32.15 21.89
N GLY A 51 4.92 -32.11 22.79
CA GLY A 51 4.73 -31.85 24.21
C GLY A 51 4.25 -30.43 24.51
N LEU A 52 4.80 -29.44 23.80
CA LEU A 52 4.37 -28.04 23.90
C LEU A 52 2.98 -27.82 23.29
N ALA A 53 2.69 -28.44 22.14
CA ALA A 53 1.36 -28.41 21.51
C ALA A 53 0.31 -29.24 22.27
N GLY A 54 0.75 -30.25 23.03
CA GLY A 54 -0.08 -31.16 23.80
C GLY A 54 -0.36 -30.72 25.24
N THR A 55 0.06 -29.51 25.65
CA THR A 55 -0.28 -28.98 26.98
C THR A 55 -1.76 -28.60 27.00
N ARG A 56 -2.58 -29.62 27.24
CA ARG A 56 -3.96 -29.51 27.72
C ARG A 56 -3.97 -28.65 28.97
N GLN A 57 -5.01 -27.84 29.06
CA GLN A 57 -5.35 -26.89 30.12
C GLN A 57 -4.69 -27.16 31.49
N PRO A 58 -4.16 -26.13 32.17
CA PRO A 58 -3.98 -26.24 33.61
C PRO A 58 -5.35 -26.42 34.26
N VAL A 59 -5.68 -27.65 34.65
CA VAL A 59 -6.66 -27.91 35.69
C VAL A 59 -6.03 -27.41 36.97
N PHE A 60 -6.53 -26.27 37.46
CA PHE A 60 -6.24 -25.82 38.82
C PHE A 60 -6.83 -26.87 39.77
N ALA A 61 -5.98 -27.76 40.27
CA ALA A 61 -6.31 -28.60 41.42
C ALA A 61 -6.51 -27.65 42.61
N ALA A 62 -7.74 -27.63 43.14
CA ALA A 62 -8.07 -26.93 44.37
C ALA A 62 -7.32 -27.59 45.54
N GLY A 63 -6.11 -27.12 45.82
CA GLY A 63 -5.43 -27.35 47.08
C GLY A 63 -6.07 -26.47 48.15
N SER A 64 -6.81 -27.07 49.08
CA SER A 64 -7.26 -26.40 50.29
C SER A 64 -6.06 -26.13 51.20
N GLN A 65 -5.61 -24.87 51.24
CA GLN A 65 -4.77 -24.34 52.31
C GLN A 65 -5.49 -23.16 52.97
N PRO A 66 -5.59 -23.13 54.31
CA PRO A 66 -6.27 -22.08 55.03
C PRO A 66 -5.34 -20.87 55.19
N ASN A 67 -5.95 -19.68 55.19
CA ASN A 67 -5.41 -18.40 55.65
C ASN A 67 -4.78 -17.50 54.56
N GLY A 68 -5.55 -16.53 54.07
CA GLY A 68 -5.02 -15.39 53.31
C GLY A 68 -6.09 -14.53 52.61
N TYR A 69 -6.46 -13.41 53.25
CA TYR A 69 -7.09 -12.18 52.74
C TYR A 69 -7.91 -12.23 51.42
N HIS A 70 -9.23 -12.05 51.55
CA HIS A 70 -10.14 -11.63 50.47
C HIS A 70 -10.32 -10.09 50.48
N PRO A 71 -10.09 -9.37 49.37
CA PRO A 71 -10.73 -8.09 49.14
C PRO A 71 -12.16 -8.30 48.63
N ALA A 72 -13.10 -7.62 49.27
CA ALA A 72 -14.52 -7.64 48.94
C ALA A 72 -14.81 -6.85 47.66
N TYR A 73 -15.26 -7.54 46.60
CA TYR A 73 -16.04 -6.93 45.54
C TYR A 73 -17.49 -7.40 45.68
N ASN A 74 -18.36 -6.42 45.83
CA ASN A 74 -19.81 -6.53 45.95
C ASN A 74 -20.39 -7.15 44.67
N GLN A 75 -20.85 -8.41 44.75
CA GLN A 75 -21.60 -9.05 43.66
C GLN A 75 -23.04 -8.53 43.67
N SER A 76 -23.33 -7.57 42.79
CA SER A 76 -24.69 -7.24 42.38
C SER A 76 -24.98 -7.99 41.07
N PRO A 77 -26.09 -8.74 40.94
CA PRO A 77 -26.41 -9.46 39.71
C PRO A 77 -26.89 -8.48 38.63
N GLY A 78 -25.95 -7.91 37.89
CA GLY A 78 -26.23 -7.18 36.66
C GLY A 78 -26.45 -8.15 35.51
N ALA A 79 -27.65 -8.14 34.94
CA ALA A 79 -28.00 -8.91 33.76
C ALA A 79 -27.09 -8.52 32.58
N TYR A 80 -26.16 -9.41 32.21
CA TYR A 80 -25.46 -9.32 30.93
C TYR A 80 -26.47 -9.55 29.80
N ARG A 81 -26.73 -8.51 29.02
CA ARG A 81 -27.47 -8.59 27.75
C ARG A 81 -26.46 -8.86 26.64
N PRO A 82 -26.47 -10.04 26.00
CA PRO A 82 -25.57 -10.32 24.88
C PRO A 82 -25.92 -9.40 23.71
N GLY A 83 -24.95 -8.62 23.23
CA GLY A 83 -25.03 -7.95 21.94
C GLY A 83 -24.90 -8.95 20.80
N SER A 84 -25.50 -8.64 19.65
CA SER A 84 -25.50 -9.46 18.44
C SER A 84 -24.11 -9.56 17.80
N GLY A 85 -23.28 -10.45 18.32
CA GLY A 85 -22.08 -10.97 17.67
C GLY A 85 -22.18 -12.48 17.64
N ALA A 86 -21.96 -13.11 16.48
CA ALA A 86 -22.00 -14.55 16.35
C ALA A 86 -20.99 -15.21 17.31
N PRO A 87 -21.34 -16.32 17.99
CA PRO A 87 -20.39 -17.07 18.82
C PRO A 87 -19.22 -17.57 17.95
N PRO A 88 -18.04 -17.86 18.55
CA PRO A 88 -16.92 -18.43 17.81
C PRO A 88 -17.38 -19.72 17.13
N THR A 89 -17.46 -19.70 15.80
CA THR A 89 -17.88 -20.86 15.01
C THR A 89 -16.79 -21.92 15.10
N THR A 90 -17.08 -23.03 15.76
CA THR A 90 -16.20 -24.19 15.73
C THR A 90 -16.18 -24.76 14.31
N MET A 91 -15.08 -25.41 13.92
CA MET A 91 -14.92 -25.98 12.57
C MET A 91 -16.06 -26.97 12.22
N GLN A 92 -16.66 -27.59 13.24
CA GLN A 92 -17.81 -28.49 13.12
C GLN A 92 -19.11 -27.75 12.72
N GLU A 93 -19.39 -26.58 13.31
CA GLU A 93 -20.57 -25.77 12.97
C GLU A 93 -20.49 -25.17 11.56
N GLN A 94 -19.27 -24.87 11.09
CA GLN A 94 -19.05 -24.38 9.74
C GLN A 94 -19.28 -25.48 8.69
N ALA A 95 -18.96 -26.74 9.01
CA ALA A 95 -19.25 -27.89 8.15
C ALA A 95 -20.76 -28.22 8.08
N ASP A 96 -21.50 -28.07 9.18
CA ASP A 96 -22.94 -28.29 9.21
C ASP A 96 -23.70 -27.20 8.41
N ALA A 97 -23.24 -25.94 8.48
CA ALA A 97 -23.79 -24.83 7.71
C ALA A 97 -23.60 -24.98 6.19
N LEU A 98 -22.45 -25.52 5.76
CA LEU A 98 -22.21 -25.84 4.35
C LEU A 98 -23.06 -27.01 3.86
N SER A 99 -23.35 -27.97 4.75
CA SER A 99 -24.16 -29.15 4.45
C SER A 99 -25.65 -28.81 4.30
N ARG A 100 -26.14 -27.81 5.04
CA ARG A 100 -27.49 -27.28 4.90
C ARG A 100 -27.50 -26.16 3.86
N ASN A 101 -27.54 -26.51 2.58
CA ASN A 101 -27.67 -25.61 1.41
C ASN A 101 -28.78 -24.54 1.55
N SER A 102 -28.55 -23.50 2.36
CA SER A 102 -29.55 -22.49 2.71
C SER A 102 -28.89 -21.14 2.71
N THR A 103 -29.35 -20.33 1.76
CA THR A 103 -29.04 -18.94 1.47
C THR A 103 -28.65 -18.11 2.69
N SER A 104 -27.40 -17.67 2.75
CA SER A 104 -26.92 -16.69 3.73
C SER A 104 -27.67 -15.36 3.57
N PRO A 105 -28.14 -14.70 4.65
CA PRO A 105 -28.86 -13.43 4.58
C PRO A 105 -27.98 -12.20 4.23
N ALA A 106 -26.71 -12.41 3.86
CA ALA A 106 -25.76 -11.36 3.48
C ALA A 106 -25.48 -11.29 1.97
N ALA A 107 -26.21 -12.05 1.14
CA ALA A 107 -26.11 -11.97 -0.31
C ALA A 107 -27.27 -11.11 -0.86
N SER A 108 -26.93 -10.00 -1.51
CA SER A 108 -27.89 -9.20 -2.29
C SER A 108 -28.60 -10.08 -3.32
N ALA A 109 -29.91 -9.88 -3.48
CA ALA A 109 -30.72 -10.58 -4.47
C ALA A 109 -30.14 -10.42 -5.88
N PRO A 110 -30.16 -11.47 -6.72
CA PRO A 110 -29.86 -11.33 -8.13
C PRO A 110 -30.91 -10.41 -8.77
N ILE A 111 -30.45 -9.47 -9.59
CA ILE A 111 -31.31 -8.55 -10.33
C ILE A 111 -32.06 -9.40 -11.37
N GLU A 112 -33.35 -9.61 -11.15
CA GLU A 112 -34.27 -10.18 -12.12
C GLU A 112 -34.26 -9.30 -13.38
N GLY A 113 -34.00 -9.92 -14.53
CA GLY A 113 -33.94 -9.23 -15.81
C GLY A 113 -35.30 -8.65 -16.18
N GLN A 114 -35.47 -7.34 -16.00
CA GLN A 114 -36.57 -6.61 -16.62
C GLN A 114 -36.40 -6.66 -18.14
N ALA A 115 -37.22 -7.49 -18.79
CA ALA A 115 -37.37 -7.51 -20.23
C ALA A 115 -37.86 -6.14 -20.72
N LEU A 116 -37.08 -5.54 -21.63
CA LEU A 116 -37.49 -4.36 -22.38
C LEU A 116 -38.72 -4.70 -23.25
N PRO A 117 -39.71 -3.80 -23.39
CA PRO A 117 -40.89 -4.05 -24.22
C PRO A 117 -40.52 -4.15 -25.70
N PRO A 118 -41.24 -4.97 -26.50
CA PRO A 118 -40.99 -5.08 -27.93
C PRO A 118 -41.34 -3.77 -28.65
N ALA A 119 -40.49 -3.36 -29.59
CA ALA A 119 -40.76 -2.26 -30.50
C ALA A 119 -42.01 -2.56 -31.34
N ALA A 120 -43.00 -1.66 -31.25
CA ALA A 120 -44.19 -1.70 -32.07
C ALA A 120 -43.83 -1.53 -33.54
N THR A 121 -44.30 -2.48 -34.35
CA THR A 121 -44.24 -2.47 -35.81
C THR A 121 -45.30 -1.51 -36.35
N GLY A 122 -44.88 -0.51 -37.13
CA GLY A 122 -45.75 0.33 -37.96
C GLY A 122 -45.38 0.18 -39.44
N PRO A 123 -46.35 0.05 -40.37
CA PRO A 123 -46.11 -0.29 -41.78
C PRO A 123 -45.95 0.93 -42.72
N GLY A 124 -45.22 0.71 -43.82
CA GLY A 124 -45.11 1.60 -45.01
C GLY A 124 -44.01 2.65 -44.85
N PHE A 125 -43.12 2.92 -45.81
CA PHE A 125 -43.32 3.01 -47.25
C PHE A 125 -42.03 2.72 -48.04
N GLN A 126 -42.22 1.99 -49.14
CA GLN A 126 -41.61 2.14 -50.46
C GLN A 126 -40.13 1.81 -50.68
N ALA A 127 -39.98 0.70 -51.42
CA ALA A 127 -38.85 0.39 -52.26
C ALA A 127 -38.60 1.49 -53.31
N GLN A 128 -37.34 1.90 -53.46
CA GLN A 128 -36.80 2.40 -54.72
C GLN A 128 -35.45 1.73 -54.98
N THR A 129 -35.48 0.86 -55.99
CA THR A 129 -34.34 0.38 -56.77
C THR A 129 -33.63 1.55 -57.44
N SER A 130 -32.31 1.61 -57.36
CA SER A 130 -31.44 1.84 -58.53
C SER A 130 -29.94 1.85 -58.18
N GLN A 131 -29.23 1.01 -58.94
CA GLN A 131 -27.92 1.27 -59.55
C GLN A 131 -26.65 1.09 -58.70
N ALA A 132 -26.06 -0.08 -58.91
CA ALA A 132 -24.64 -0.33 -58.76
C ALA A 132 -23.84 0.54 -59.75
N LEU A 133 -22.92 1.33 -59.21
CA LEU A 133 -21.78 1.90 -59.93
C LEU A 133 -20.58 1.72 -59.00
N ASP A 134 -19.69 0.81 -59.40
CA ASP A 134 -18.34 0.65 -58.88
C ASP A 134 -17.64 2.01 -58.75
N ALA A 135 -17.26 2.36 -57.52
CA ALA A 135 -16.24 3.36 -57.24
C ALA A 135 -15.44 2.89 -56.01
N GLN A 136 -14.14 2.75 -56.24
CA GLN A 136 -13.09 2.20 -55.38
C GLN A 136 -13.23 2.54 -53.88
N PRO A 137 -12.88 1.61 -52.97
CA PRO A 137 -12.61 1.98 -51.59
C PRO A 137 -11.33 2.83 -51.57
N GLN A 138 -11.47 4.15 -51.61
CA GLN A 138 -10.48 5.00 -50.99
C GLN A 138 -10.56 4.68 -49.50
N GLN A 139 -9.63 3.83 -49.05
CA GLN A 139 -9.24 3.73 -47.66
C GLN A 139 -8.78 5.13 -47.23
N THR A 140 -9.73 5.95 -46.80
CA THR A 140 -9.44 6.99 -45.83
C THR A 140 -8.89 6.22 -44.64
N ALA A 141 -7.57 6.24 -44.50
CA ALA A 141 -6.91 5.87 -43.27
C ALA A 141 -7.54 6.76 -42.20
N ALA A 142 -8.53 6.24 -41.51
CA ALA A 142 -8.80 6.67 -40.16
C ALA A 142 -7.46 6.46 -39.47
N LEU A 143 -6.76 7.57 -39.23
CA LEU A 143 -5.80 7.64 -38.16
C LEU A 143 -6.64 7.28 -36.93
N THR A 144 -6.73 5.99 -36.61
CA THR A 144 -6.87 5.58 -35.21
C THR A 144 -5.91 6.50 -34.49
N PRO A 145 -6.35 7.36 -33.55
CA PRO A 145 -5.39 7.97 -32.64
C PRO A 145 -4.55 6.79 -32.18
N GLY A 146 -3.26 6.84 -32.53
CA GLY A 146 -2.38 5.72 -32.29
C GLY A 146 -2.66 5.32 -30.86
N ALA A 147 -2.89 4.03 -30.62
CA ALA A 147 -2.60 3.52 -29.31
C ALA A 147 -1.12 3.87 -29.13
N SER A 148 -0.86 5.04 -28.55
CA SER A 148 0.44 5.44 -28.04
C SER A 148 0.85 4.19 -27.31
N SER A 149 1.84 3.47 -27.84
CA SER A 149 2.25 2.17 -27.33
C SER A 149 2.45 2.40 -25.85
N ALA A 150 1.45 2.00 -25.05
CA ALA A 150 1.24 2.62 -23.76
C ALA A 150 2.43 2.21 -22.95
N ARG A 151 3.36 3.15 -22.73
CA ARG A 151 4.51 2.92 -21.89
C ARG A 151 3.96 2.41 -20.58
N GLY A 152 4.32 1.17 -20.29
CA GLY A 152 3.99 0.41 -19.11
C GLY A 152 2.75 0.81 -18.30
N ASN A 153 1.70 -0.01 -18.34
CA ASN A 153 0.56 0.24 -17.45
C ASN A 153 0.60 -0.58 -16.16
N THR A 154 1.73 -1.23 -15.87
CA THR A 154 1.91 -1.99 -14.64
C THR A 154 2.76 -1.24 -13.61
N VAL A 155 2.33 -1.30 -12.35
CA VAL A 155 3.00 -0.65 -11.23
C VAL A 155 3.17 -1.63 -10.08
N ARG A 156 4.29 -1.57 -9.37
CA ARG A 156 4.44 -2.21 -8.06
C ARG A 156 4.82 -1.20 -6.99
N PHE A 157 4.26 -1.37 -5.81
CA PHE A 157 4.60 -0.55 -4.64
C PHE A 157 5.56 -1.33 -3.76
N LEU A 158 6.70 -0.72 -3.42
CA LEU A 158 7.61 -1.25 -2.41
C LEU A 158 7.13 -0.89 -1.00
N PRO A 159 7.62 -1.59 0.04
CA PRO A 159 7.38 -1.21 1.42
C PRO A 159 7.73 0.26 1.66
N ILE A 160 6.87 0.93 2.42
CA ILE A 160 7.03 2.34 2.77
C ILE A 160 7.97 2.48 3.96
N ILE A 161 8.91 3.42 3.85
CA ILE A 161 9.95 3.64 4.87
C ILE A 161 9.62 4.89 5.67
N GLY A 162 9.82 4.83 7.00
CA GLY A 162 9.74 5.99 7.90
C GLY A 162 8.36 6.30 8.47
N ALA A 163 7.31 5.57 8.05
CA ALA A 163 5.96 5.66 8.62
C ALA A 163 5.57 4.35 9.33
N PRO A 164 4.85 4.42 10.46
CA PRO A 164 4.38 3.23 11.16
C PRO A 164 3.18 2.61 10.45
N VAL A 165 2.88 1.35 10.77
CA VAL A 165 1.83 0.56 10.11
C VAL A 165 0.47 1.27 10.17
N GLN A 166 0.11 1.90 11.30
CA GLN A 166 -1.16 2.63 11.40
C GLN A 166 -1.33 3.76 10.36
N ALA A 167 -0.24 4.40 9.93
CA ALA A 167 -0.28 5.44 8.89
C ALA A 167 -0.15 4.83 7.49
N VAL A 168 0.65 3.77 7.34
CA VAL A 168 0.87 3.09 6.05
C VAL A 168 -0.38 2.36 5.58
N THR A 169 -1.15 1.70 6.46
CA THR A 169 -2.34 0.94 6.07
C THR A 169 -3.37 1.75 5.27
N PRO A 170 -3.85 2.92 5.73
CA PRO A 170 -4.78 3.74 4.94
C PRO A 170 -4.15 4.29 3.65
N LEU A 171 -2.85 4.65 3.67
CA LEU A 171 -2.12 5.10 2.50
C LEU A 171 -2.02 4.02 1.41
N SER A 172 -1.61 2.80 1.77
CA SER A 172 -1.44 1.70 0.82
C SER A 172 -2.77 1.28 0.19
N ARG A 173 -3.84 1.23 1.00
CA ARG A 173 -5.19 0.95 0.49
C ARG A 173 -5.61 2.00 -0.54
N GLN A 174 -5.40 3.28 -0.23
CA GLN A 174 -5.77 4.37 -1.12
C GLN A 174 -4.91 4.41 -2.38
N LEU A 175 -3.59 4.20 -2.29
CA LEU A 175 -2.72 4.08 -3.46
C LEU A 175 -3.21 2.97 -4.39
N GLY A 176 -3.60 1.82 -3.83
CA GLY A 176 -4.15 0.73 -4.62
C GLY A 176 -5.48 1.07 -5.28
N ALA A 177 -6.38 1.77 -4.59
CA ALA A 177 -7.66 2.19 -5.13
C ALA A 177 -7.48 3.20 -6.27
N GLU A 178 -6.72 4.27 -6.01
CA GLU A 178 -6.43 5.33 -6.98
C GLU A 178 -5.69 4.78 -8.19
N ALA A 179 -4.69 3.93 -8.00
CA ALA A 179 -3.95 3.36 -9.11
C ALA A 179 -4.88 2.60 -10.07
N ARG A 180 -5.77 1.75 -9.54
CA ARG A 180 -6.75 1.02 -10.37
C ARG A 180 -7.76 1.95 -11.02
N ALA A 181 -8.23 2.98 -10.31
CA ALA A 181 -9.13 4.00 -10.86
C ALA A 181 -8.49 4.75 -12.05
N HIS A 182 -7.17 4.91 -12.03
CA HIS A 182 -6.39 5.49 -13.13
C HIS A 182 -5.87 4.45 -14.16
N GLY A 183 -6.44 3.24 -14.17
CA GLY A 183 -6.15 2.20 -15.16
C GLY A 183 -4.83 1.46 -14.97
N LEU A 184 -4.15 1.63 -13.84
CA LEU A 184 -2.90 0.92 -13.53
C LEU A 184 -3.19 -0.52 -13.08
N SER A 185 -2.42 -1.46 -13.64
CA SER A 185 -2.38 -2.84 -13.17
C SER A 185 -1.34 -2.99 -12.06
N ILE A 186 -1.77 -3.37 -10.87
CA ILE A 186 -0.88 -3.50 -9.71
C ILE A 186 -0.26 -4.90 -9.69
N LYS A 187 1.07 -4.98 -9.72
CA LYS A 187 1.84 -6.20 -9.53
C LYS A 187 2.19 -6.41 -8.06
N SER A 188 2.50 -7.65 -7.70
CA SER A 188 3.02 -7.98 -6.37
C SER A 188 4.32 -7.23 -6.10
N SER A 189 4.57 -6.84 -4.84
CA SER A 189 5.82 -6.19 -4.44
C SER A 189 7.06 -7.05 -4.67
N ASN A 190 6.90 -8.36 -4.89
CA ASN A 190 8.00 -9.29 -5.22
C ASN A 190 8.13 -9.56 -6.73
N ASP A 191 7.16 -9.14 -7.54
CA ASP A 191 7.16 -9.35 -8.99
C ASP A 191 8.00 -8.26 -9.68
N THR A 192 9.11 -8.65 -10.32
CA THR A 192 10.06 -7.72 -10.96
C THR A 192 9.68 -7.38 -12.40
N SER A 193 8.53 -7.85 -12.90
CA SER A 193 8.05 -7.59 -14.26
C SER A 193 7.20 -6.32 -14.40
N SER A 194 7.14 -5.48 -13.37
CA SER A 194 6.41 -4.20 -13.43
C SER A 194 7.19 -3.15 -14.22
N ASP A 195 6.50 -2.37 -15.04
CA ASP A 195 7.11 -1.28 -15.79
C ASP A 195 7.58 -0.14 -14.89
N TYR A 196 6.81 0.13 -13.83
CA TYR A 196 7.11 1.16 -12.85
C TYR A 196 7.19 0.59 -11.43
N ILE A 197 8.20 1.01 -10.69
CA ILE A 197 8.39 0.70 -9.29
C ILE A 197 8.25 1.99 -8.49
N LEU A 198 7.35 2.02 -7.51
CA LEU A 198 7.17 3.16 -6.60
C LEU A 198 7.77 2.83 -5.24
N LYS A 199 8.71 3.67 -4.79
CA LYS A 199 9.37 3.55 -3.48
C LYS A 199 9.11 4.80 -2.65
N GLY A 200 8.40 4.63 -1.54
CA GLY A 200 7.94 5.73 -0.69
C GLY A 200 8.76 5.91 0.58
N TYR A 201 9.06 7.16 0.89
CA TYR A 201 9.75 7.62 2.10
C TYR A 201 8.91 8.70 2.76
N LEU A 202 8.57 8.51 4.03
CA LEU A 202 7.74 9.45 4.76
C LEU A 202 8.40 9.80 6.10
N SER A 203 8.21 11.03 6.54
CA SER A 203 8.53 11.49 7.88
C SER A 203 7.40 12.36 8.41
N ALA A 204 7.24 12.40 9.74
CA ALA A 204 6.29 13.28 10.39
C ALA A 204 6.97 14.00 11.55
N PHE A 205 6.68 15.28 11.72
CA PHE A 205 7.18 16.08 12.84
C PHE A 205 6.12 17.07 13.29
N SER A 206 6.10 17.35 14.59
CA SER A 206 5.23 18.35 15.18
C SER A 206 5.94 19.71 15.20
N ASP A 207 5.25 20.75 14.77
CA ASP A 207 5.70 22.15 14.75
C ASP A 207 4.50 23.03 15.08
N ASP A 208 4.60 24.03 15.95
CA ASP A 208 3.56 25.06 16.13
C ASP A 208 2.10 24.54 16.28
N GLY A 209 1.88 23.47 17.05
CA GLY A 209 0.53 22.89 17.25
C GLY A 209 -0.08 22.19 16.02
N LYS A 210 0.73 21.89 15.01
CA LYS A 210 0.40 21.08 13.83
C LYS A 210 1.40 19.93 13.72
N VAL A 211 0.99 18.84 13.08
CA VAL A 211 1.91 17.83 12.57
C VAL A 211 2.04 18.03 11.07
N THR A 212 3.27 17.98 10.58
CA THR A 212 3.59 18.00 9.16
C THR A 212 4.15 16.64 8.75
N VAL A 213 3.51 16.02 7.76
CA VAL A 213 3.98 14.80 7.11
C VAL A 213 4.66 15.21 5.81
N VAL A 214 5.94 14.88 5.67
CA VAL A 214 6.69 15.05 4.42
C VAL A 214 6.80 13.69 3.74
N TYR A 215 6.54 13.65 2.44
CA TYR A 215 6.61 12.43 1.64
C TYR A 215 7.45 12.63 0.39
N VAL A 216 8.20 11.59 0.05
CA VAL A 216 9.00 11.50 -1.16
C VAL A 216 8.77 10.13 -1.78
N TRP A 217 8.48 10.10 -3.08
CA TRP A 217 8.34 8.90 -3.88
C TRP A 217 9.37 8.91 -5.00
N ASP A 218 10.21 7.89 -5.03
CA ASP A 218 11.03 7.62 -6.19
C ASP A 218 10.26 6.71 -7.16
N ILE A 219 10.21 7.13 -8.42
CA ILE A 219 9.65 6.36 -9.52
C ILE A 219 10.82 5.74 -10.27
N LEU A 220 10.87 4.42 -10.29
CA LEU A 220 11.96 3.67 -10.93
C LEU A 220 11.42 2.84 -12.09
N ASP A 221 12.29 2.54 -13.06
CA ASP A 221 12.00 1.53 -14.09
C ASP A 221 12.14 0.11 -13.54
N SER A 222 11.88 -0.89 -14.38
CA SER A 222 12.05 -2.31 -14.05
C SER A 222 13.48 -2.71 -13.70
N GLY A 223 14.49 -1.95 -14.16
CA GLY A 223 15.91 -2.11 -13.83
C GLY A 223 16.32 -1.41 -12.53
N GLY A 224 15.42 -0.65 -11.90
CA GLY A 224 15.70 0.11 -10.69
C GLY A 224 16.40 1.46 -10.92
N ALA A 225 16.52 1.93 -12.17
CA ALA A 225 17.00 3.28 -12.42
C ALA A 225 15.88 4.29 -12.12
N ARG A 226 16.23 5.39 -11.42
CA ARG A 226 15.24 6.42 -11.08
C ARG A 226 14.86 7.24 -12.32
N LEU A 227 13.59 7.20 -12.67
CA LEU A 227 12.98 7.96 -13.76
C LEU A 227 12.48 9.33 -13.29
N HIS A 228 11.89 9.38 -12.09
CA HIS A 228 11.25 10.58 -11.57
C HIS A 228 11.18 10.58 -10.05
N ARG A 229 10.85 11.75 -9.47
CA ARG A 229 10.62 11.91 -8.03
C ARG A 229 9.41 12.81 -7.81
N ILE A 230 8.48 12.31 -7.01
CA ILE A 230 7.31 13.05 -6.51
C ILE A 230 7.59 13.37 -5.05
N GLN A 231 7.25 14.57 -4.61
CA GLN A 231 7.46 14.99 -3.24
C GLN A 231 6.44 16.03 -2.82
N GLY A 232 6.10 16.03 -1.54
CA GLY A 232 5.17 17.00 -1.00
C GLY A 232 5.08 16.93 0.52
N GLN A 233 4.17 17.72 1.06
CA GLN A 233 3.90 17.75 2.48
C GLN A 233 2.42 18.00 2.75
N GLU A 234 1.91 17.42 3.82
CA GLU A 234 0.59 17.71 4.37
C GLU A 234 0.73 18.12 5.82
N SER A 235 -0.01 19.14 6.24
CA SER A 235 -0.04 19.59 7.62
C SER A 235 -1.45 19.53 8.17
N VAL A 236 -1.60 19.09 9.41
CA VAL A 236 -2.88 19.12 10.12
C VAL A 236 -2.69 19.60 11.56
N PRO A 237 -3.66 20.39 12.08
CA PRO A 237 -3.63 20.81 13.47
C PRO A 237 -3.73 19.59 14.39
N THR A 238 -2.85 19.51 15.39
CA THR A 238 -2.87 18.44 16.40
C THR A 238 -2.15 18.87 17.67
N ALA A 239 -2.68 18.41 18.80
CA ALA A 239 -2.03 18.54 20.10
C ALA A 239 -1.30 17.25 20.52
N ALA A 240 -1.20 16.26 19.63
CA ALA A 240 -0.54 15.00 19.92
C ALA A 240 0.97 15.18 20.17
N ALA A 241 1.47 14.54 21.22
CA ALA A 241 2.89 14.54 21.54
C ALA A 241 3.70 13.70 20.53
N ASP A 242 3.17 12.54 20.11
CA ASP A 242 3.72 11.75 19.02
C ASP A 242 3.18 12.29 17.68
N PRO A 243 4.05 12.63 16.71
CA PRO A 243 3.62 13.19 15.44
C PRO A 243 2.71 12.21 14.69
N TRP A 244 3.05 10.91 14.64
CA TRP A 244 2.27 9.94 13.89
C TRP A 244 0.88 9.68 14.49
N ALA A 245 0.73 9.76 15.81
CA ALA A 245 -0.56 9.69 16.49
C ALA A 245 -1.49 10.87 16.14
N GLY A 246 -0.90 12.01 15.78
CA GLY A 246 -1.64 13.21 15.35
C GLY A 246 -2.08 13.20 13.89
N VAL A 247 -1.61 12.25 13.08
CA VAL A 247 -1.94 12.17 11.64
C VAL A 247 -3.20 11.33 11.44
N PRO A 248 -4.32 11.92 10.98
CA PRO A 248 -5.53 11.17 10.69
C PRO A 248 -5.37 10.35 9.40
N ALA A 249 -6.13 9.26 9.29
CA ALA A 249 -6.13 8.41 8.10
C ALA A 249 -6.46 9.18 6.81
N SER A 250 -7.30 10.22 6.89
CA SER A 250 -7.67 11.07 5.76
C SER A 250 -6.47 11.79 5.14
N VAL A 251 -5.49 12.23 5.93
CA VAL A 251 -4.25 12.85 5.41
C VAL A 251 -3.46 11.83 4.61
N MET A 252 -3.32 10.62 5.14
CA MET A 252 -2.63 9.52 4.46
C MET A 252 -3.31 9.12 3.15
N GLN A 253 -4.65 9.18 3.11
CA GLN A 253 -5.43 8.99 1.88
C GLN A 253 -5.21 10.14 0.89
N GLN A 254 -5.19 11.40 1.36
CA GLN A 254 -4.91 12.56 0.51
C GLN A 254 -3.52 12.48 -0.13
N ILE A 255 -2.49 12.10 0.64
CA ILE A 255 -1.13 11.88 0.14
C ILE A 255 -1.14 10.84 -0.98
N ALA A 256 -1.86 9.73 -0.79
CA ALA A 256 -1.96 8.68 -1.80
C ALA A 256 -2.63 9.17 -3.09
N SER A 257 -3.76 9.88 -3.00
CA SER A 257 -4.45 10.46 -4.15
C SER A 257 -3.56 11.47 -4.90
N LYS A 258 -2.89 12.38 -4.19
CA LYS A 258 -1.94 13.33 -4.79
C LYS A 258 -0.79 12.59 -5.51
N THR A 259 -0.21 11.58 -4.86
CA THR A 259 0.88 10.79 -5.44
C THR A 259 0.49 10.13 -6.76
N ILE A 260 -0.69 9.49 -6.84
CA ILE A 260 -1.14 8.85 -8.08
C ILE A 260 -1.51 9.87 -9.15
N ALA A 261 -2.13 10.99 -8.78
CA ALA A 261 -2.42 12.08 -9.72
C ALA A 261 -1.13 12.64 -10.34
N GLU A 262 -0.12 12.92 -9.53
CA GLU A 262 1.18 13.41 -9.99
C GLU A 262 1.91 12.36 -10.84
N PHE A 263 1.90 11.10 -10.42
CA PHE A 263 2.49 10.00 -11.18
C PHE A 263 1.84 9.84 -12.56
N THR A 264 0.51 9.87 -12.62
CA THR A 264 -0.23 9.71 -13.88
C THR A 264 -0.04 10.91 -14.80
N SER A 265 -0.05 12.13 -14.26
CA SER A 265 0.26 13.36 -14.98
C SER A 265 1.67 13.33 -15.59
N TRP A 266 2.68 12.95 -14.78
CA TRP A 266 4.06 12.80 -15.25
C TRP A 266 4.18 11.77 -16.39
N ARG A 267 3.53 10.60 -16.24
CA ARG A 267 3.54 9.56 -17.29
C ARG A 267 2.96 10.06 -18.61
N GLN A 268 1.86 10.82 -18.56
CA GLN A 268 1.23 11.40 -19.75
C GLN A 268 2.15 12.45 -20.39
N ALA A 269 2.76 13.33 -19.60
CA ALA A 269 3.67 14.36 -20.09
C ALA A 269 4.93 13.80 -20.76
N GLN A 270 5.42 12.64 -20.30
CA GLN A 270 6.56 11.99 -20.95
C GLN A 270 6.21 11.31 -22.28
N GLY A 271 4.94 11.12 -22.64
CA GLY A 271 4.53 10.28 -23.77
C GLY A 271 3.15 10.51 -24.37
N GLY A 272 2.85 11.75 -24.75
CA GLY A 272 2.01 12.02 -25.92
C GLY A 272 2.71 11.60 -27.21
#